data_AF-A0A655SKW2-F1
#
_entry.id   AF-A0A655SKW2-F1
#
_cell.length_a   1.000
_cell.length_b   1.000
_cell.length_c   1.000
_cell.angle_alpha   90.00
_cell.angle_beta   90.00
_cell.angle_gamma   90.00
#
_symmetry.space_group_name_H-M   'P 1'
#
loop_
_entity.id
_entity.type
_entity.pdbx_description
1 polymer ?
#
loop_
_entity_poly.entity_id
_entity_poly.type
_entity_poly.pdbx_seq_one_letter_code
_entity_poly.pdbx_strand_id
1 'polypeptide(L)'
;MEKMLLQWLSEQTSNVYWLADHLTFKQAVANNSGIVFDGTQVVFHGETFAPVMALSPWLVPVSDMVSDIDYECLQQGIFLSCSCPSTELLSHLQSLLIAALEGEEVLFRFYDRQVIVPMLERMDEIEKNQFLGKINQLVVFDSHEKNRLVSFTNTSDAQFTAKKTTWWVIKRHHLEAHENLPLVQANLESWLWRHFPKVMNEYLIQGRDIASMLAPSLSVPEQTLTYRVLSAAIVAVVGAEQLTQPSMIEFLRDYNNEEAQLALHALTRQFELRG
;
A
#
# COMPACT_ATOMS: atom_id res chain seq x y z
N MET A 1 -0.73 -18.44 13.78
CA MET A 1 -0.73 -17.26 12.89
C MET A 1 0.66 -16.64 12.77
N GLU A 2 1.51 -16.78 13.79
CA GLU A 2 2.98 -16.60 13.85
C GLU A 2 3.85 -17.22 12.72
N LYS A 3 3.27 -17.86 11.69
CA LYS A 3 4.01 -18.77 10.80
C LYS A 3 4.30 -18.23 9.41
N MET A 4 3.65 -17.16 8.93
CA MET A 4 3.81 -16.76 7.51
C MET A 4 5.21 -16.18 7.22
N LEU A 5 5.73 -15.31 8.09
CA LEU A 5 7.09 -14.78 7.93
C LEU A 5 8.13 -15.90 8.12
N LEU A 6 8.01 -16.70 9.18
CA LEU A 6 8.95 -17.81 9.44
C LEU A 6 8.95 -18.84 8.32
N GLN A 7 7.77 -19.14 7.76
CA GLN A 7 7.64 -19.99 6.59
C GLN A 7 8.36 -19.36 5.39
N TRP A 8 8.07 -18.10 5.07
CA TRP A 8 8.74 -17.40 3.97
C TRP A 8 10.26 -17.41 4.15
N LEU A 9 10.76 -17.13 5.35
CA LEU A 9 12.19 -17.17 5.70
C LEU A 9 12.80 -18.56 5.45
N SER A 10 12.10 -19.63 5.85
CA SER A 10 12.57 -21.01 5.65
C SER A 10 12.59 -21.45 4.18
N GLU A 11 11.85 -20.77 3.31
CA GLU A 11 11.79 -21.02 1.87
C GLU A 11 12.90 -20.27 1.11
N GLN A 12 13.61 -19.33 1.75
CA GLN A 12 14.64 -18.53 1.09
C GLN A 12 15.93 -19.33 0.85
N THR A 13 16.41 -19.31 -0.39
CA THR A 13 17.72 -19.89 -0.79
C THR A 13 18.83 -18.85 -0.90
N SER A 14 18.46 -17.55 -0.84
CA SER A 14 19.37 -16.40 -0.90
C SER A 14 19.54 -15.76 0.47
N ASN A 15 20.51 -14.86 0.60
CA ASN A 15 20.68 -14.10 1.84
C ASN A 15 19.44 -13.23 2.10
N VAL A 16 19.01 -13.19 3.35
CA VAL A 16 17.88 -12.37 3.79
C VAL A 16 18.38 -11.28 4.73
N TYR A 17 17.86 -10.08 4.54
CA TYR A 17 18.15 -8.92 5.37
C TYR A 17 16.85 -8.31 5.89
N TRP A 18 16.88 -7.86 7.12
CA TRP A 18 15.85 -7.06 7.76
C TRP A 18 16.29 -5.60 7.75
N LEU A 19 15.56 -4.78 7.00
CA LEU A 19 15.71 -3.34 6.94
C LEU A 19 14.77 -2.71 7.97
N ALA A 20 15.33 -2.22 9.06
CA ALA A 20 14.60 -1.60 10.16
C ALA A 20 14.89 -0.11 10.24
N ASP A 21 13.88 0.71 10.49
CA ASP A 21 14.11 2.12 10.79
C ASP A 21 14.87 2.29 12.12
N HIS A 22 15.33 3.52 12.38
CA HIS A 22 16.12 3.81 13.58
C HIS A 22 15.43 3.42 14.89
N LEU A 23 14.12 3.67 15.01
CA LEU A 23 13.36 3.42 16.24
C LEU A 23 13.13 1.93 16.46
N THR A 24 12.72 1.23 15.41
CA THR A 24 12.48 -0.21 15.39
C THR A 24 13.77 -0.96 15.72
N PHE A 25 14.89 -0.59 15.11
CA PHE A 25 16.17 -1.21 15.41
C PHE A 25 16.60 -0.97 16.87
N LYS A 26 16.44 0.26 17.37
CA LYS A 26 16.76 0.58 18.77
C LYS A 26 15.91 -0.24 19.75
N GLN A 27 14.63 -0.45 19.44
CA GLN A 27 13.75 -1.31 20.24
C GLN A 27 14.20 -2.78 20.19
N ALA A 28 14.55 -3.30 19.01
CA ALA A 28 15.06 -4.67 18.87
C ALA A 28 16.33 -4.91 19.70
N VAL A 29 17.29 -3.98 19.65
CA VAL A 29 18.52 -4.06 20.46
C VAL A 29 18.22 -3.97 21.95
N ALA A 30 17.30 -3.09 22.37
CA ALA A 30 16.89 -2.99 23.78
C ALA A 30 16.24 -4.29 24.28
N ASN A 31 15.40 -4.92 23.45
CA ASN A 31 14.78 -6.22 23.75
C ASN A 31 15.81 -7.36 23.77
N ASN A 32 16.87 -7.26 22.98
CA ASN A 32 17.97 -8.22 22.94
C ASN A 32 19.10 -7.90 23.94
N SER A 33 18.76 -7.43 25.15
CA SER A 33 19.72 -7.12 26.22
C SER A 33 20.83 -6.13 25.84
N GLY A 34 20.61 -5.28 24.82
CA GLY A 34 21.58 -4.32 24.32
C GLY A 34 22.60 -4.90 23.34
N ILE A 35 22.48 -6.18 22.96
CA ILE A 35 23.42 -6.85 22.05
C ILE A 35 23.03 -6.52 20.60
N VAL A 36 24.01 -5.99 19.85
CA VAL A 36 23.87 -5.71 18.41
C VAL A 36 24.11 -6.97 17.61
N PHE A 37 23.32 -7.15 16.55
CA PHE A 37 23.37 -8.34 15.72
C PHE A 37 24.61 -8.35 14.81
N ASP A 38 25.23 -9.51 14.63
CA ASP A 38 26.43 -9.63 13.80
C ASP A 38 26.16 -9.26 12.34
N GLY A 39 27.14 -8.60 11.71
CA GLY A 39 27.02 -8.11 10.34
C GLY A 39 26.01 -6.98 10.13
N THR A 40 25.45 -6.39 11.19
CA THR A 40 24.56 -5.23 11.11
C THR A 40 25.28 -4.01 10.52
N GLN A 41 24.62 -3.32 9.59
CA GLN A 41 25.16 -2.14 8.92
C GLN A 41 24.18 -0.97 9.02
N VAL A 42 24.69 0.23 9.29
CA VAL A 42 23.92 1.46 9.12
C VAL A 42 23.81 1.77 7.62
N VAL A 43 22.60 2.03 7.13
CA VAL A 43 22.36 2.15 5.68
C VAL A 43 22.98 3.42 5.10
N PHE A 44 22.78 4.57 5.75
CA PHE A 44 23.29 5.86 5.30
C PHE A 44 24.43 6.31 6.21
N HIS A 45 25.65 6.34 5.68
CA HIS A 45 26.85 6.70 6.44
C HIS A 45 27.89 7.44 5.60
N GLY A 46 28.68 8.29 6.25
CA GLY A 46 29.70 9.13 5.60
C GLY A 46 29.21 10.54 5.31
N GLU A 47 30.12 11.39 4.82
CA GLU A 47 29.88 12.84 4.68
C GLU A 47 28.66 13.18 3.84
N THR A 48 28.44 12.45 2.73
CA THR A 48 27.29 12.62 1.84
C THR A 48 25.95 12.47 2.58
N PHE A 49 25.90 11.66 3.62
CA PHE A 49 24.68 11.35 4.36
C PHE A 49 24.61 12.02 5.74
N ALA A 50 25.59 12.87 6.09
CA ALA A 50 25.67 13.51 7.41
C ALA A 50 24.35 14.11 7.92
N PRO A 51 23.49 14.75 7.08
CA PRO A 51 22.21 15.30 7.54
C PRO A 51 21.19 14.25 8.02
N VAL A 52 21.27 13.01 7.54
CA VAL A 52 20.29 11.95 7.82
C VAL A 52 20.83 10.80 8.67
N MET A 53 22.15 10.76 8.91
CA MET A 53 22.82 9.68 9.64
C MET A 53 22.18 9.36 10.98
N ALA A 54 21.72 10.37 11.73
CA ALA A 54 21.10 10.18 13.04
C ALA A 54 19.79 9.37 13.01
N LEU A 55 19.12 9.35 11.85
CA LEU A 55 17.84 8.66 11.63
C LEU A 55 17.96 7.54 10.59
N SER A 56 19.19 7.15 10.25
CA SER A 56 19.42 6.12 9.24
C SER A 56 18.78 4.79 9.66
N PRO A 57 18.13 4.08 8.72
CA PRO A 57 17.75 2.70 8.94
C PRO A 57 19.00 1.82 9.05
N TRP A 58 18.77 0.59 9.51
CA TRP A 58 19.76 -0.44 9.73
C TRP A 58 19.43 -1.65 8.86
N LEU A 59 20.45 -2.21 8.23
CA LEU A 59 20.39 -3.44 7.47
C LEU A 59 20.97 -4.56 8.33
N VAL A 60 20.09 -5.46 8.79
CA VAL A 60 20.44 -6.56 9.69
C VAL A 60 20.37 -7.87 8.92
N PRO A 61 21.47 -8.63 8.78
CA PRO A 61 21.39 -9.98 8.24
C PRO A 61 20.48 -10.84 9.12
N VAL A 62 19.52 -11.53 8.51
CA VAL A 62 18.48 -12.27 9.26
C VAL A 62 19.07 -13.45 10.04
N SER A 63 20.08 -14.15 9.49
CA SER A 63 20.81 -15.30 10.06
C SER A 63 20.02 -16.09 11.14
N ASP A 64 20.66 -16.56 12.22
CA ASP A 64 19.95 -17.26 13.32
C ASP A 64 19.20 -16.28 14.25
N MET A 65 19.32 -14.97 13.98
CA MET A 65 18.92 -13.85 14.86
C MET A 65 17.44 -13.55 14.92
N VAL A 66 16.65 -13.98 13.92
CA VAL A 66 15.18 -13.80 13.92
C VAL A 66 14.52 -14.49 15.11
N SER A 67 15.18 -15.49 15.70
CA SER A 67 14.70 -16.21 16.89
C SER A 67 14.75 -15.35 18.17
N ASP A 68 15.60 -14.32 18.20
CA ASP A 68 15.90 -13.55 19.42
C ASP A 68 15.16 -12.21 19.48
N ILE A 69 14.52 -11.80 18.39
CA ILE A 69 13.76 -10.55 18.32
C ILE A 69 12.27 -10.87 18.51
N ASP A 70 11.61 -10.07 19.33
CA ASP A 70 10.16 -10.11 19.48
C ASP A 70 9.45 -10.01 18.11
N TYR A 71 8.45 -10.87 17.89
CA TYR A 71 7.80 -11.00 16.60
C TYR A 71 7.05 -9.72 16.20
N GLU A 72 6.44 -8.99 17.15
CA GLU A 72 5.77 -7.72 16.86
C GLU A 72 6.77 -6.64 16.43
N CYS A 73 7.99 -6.67 16.98
CA CYS A 73 9.08 -5.79 16.56
C CYS A 73 9.59 -6.13 15.15
N LEU A 74 9.80 -7.43 14.85
CA LEU A 74 10.18 -7.88 13.50
C LEU A 74 9.17 -7.45 12.45
N GLN A 75 7.89 -7.55 12.81
CA GLN A 75 6.78 -7.13 11.98
C GLN A 75 6.81 -5.65 11.62
N GLN A 76 7.65 -4.79 12.20
CA GLN A 76 7.77 -3.35 11.86
C GLN A 76 8.79 -3.03 10.76
N GLY A 77 9.67 -3.96 10.38
CA GLY A 77 10.67 -3.72 9.31
C GLY A 77 10.28 -4.27 7.94
N ILE A 78 11.20 -4.16 6.98
CA ILE A 78 11.08 -4.70 5.62
C ILE A 78 12.09 -5.85 5.46
N PHE A 79 11.67 -6.97 4.89
CA PHE A 79 12.55 -8.10 4.59
C PHE A 79 12.94 -8.09 3.13
N LEU A 80 14.24 -8.28 2.86
CA LEU A 80 14.82 -8.28 1.53
C LEU A 80 15.57 -9.58 1.31
N SER A 81 15.19 -10.38 0.31
CA SER A 81 16.04 -11.46 -0.17
C SER A 81 16.91 -10.96 -1.32
N CYS A 82 18.23 -11.16 -1.23
CA CYS A 82 19.18 -10.82 -2.30
C CYS A 82 20.21 -11.93 -2.47
N SER A 83 20.47 -12.33 -3.71
CA SER A 83 21.62 -13.19 -4.06
C SER A 83 22.93 -12.40 -4.16
N CYS A 84 22.87 -11.07 -4.10
CA CYS A 84 24.01 -10.16 -4.15
C CYS A 84 24.77 -10.08 -2.80
N PRO A 85 26.06 -9.71 -2.81
CA PRO A 85 26.78 -9.35 -1.58
C PRO A 85 26.13 -8.18 -0.83
N SER A 86 26.25 -8.15 0.50
CA SER A 86 25.67 -7.08 1.34
C SER A 86 26.13 -5.68 0.96
N THR A 87 27.36 -5.54 0.46
CA THR A 87 27.91 -4.27 -0.02
C THR A 87 27.20 -3.74 -1.27
N GLU A 88 26.81 -4.63 -2.20
CA GLU A 88 26.03 -4.25 -3.38
C GLU A 88 24.60 -3.89 -3.00
N LEU A 89 23.99 -4.65 -2.10
CA LEU A 89 22.66 -4.32 -1.54
C LEU A 89 22.69 -2.95 -0.87
N LEU A 90 23.67 -2.71 0.01
CA LEU A 90 23.84 -1.43 0.70
C LEU A 90 23.99 -0.28 -0.30
N SER A 91 24.81 -0.45 -1.34
CA SER A 91 25.00 0.56 -2.38
C SER A 91 23.71 0.84 -3.16
N HIS A 92 22.90 -0.19 -3.43
CA HIS A 92 21.58 -0.03 -4.05
C HIS A 92 20.64 0.80 -3.17
N LEU A 93 20.49 0.42 -1.90
CA LEU A 93 19.64 1.13 -0.92
C LEU A 93 20.09 2.59 -0.75
N GLN A 94 21.38 2.84 -0.68
CA GLN A 94 21.95 4.20 -0.64
C GLN A 94 21.58 5.02 -1.88
N SER A 95 21.58 4.41 -3.06
CA SER A 95 21.24 5.08 -4.33
C SER A 95 19.77 5.49 -4.44
N LEU A 96 18.88 4.91 -3.62
CA LEU A 96 17.44 5.19 -3.63
C LEU A 96 17.06 6.38 -2.72
N LEU A 97 17.94 6.83 -1.83
CA LEU A 97 17.60 7.87 -0.85
C LEU A 97 17.24 9.20 -1.51
N ILE A 98 17.94 9.57 -2.58
CA ILE A 98 17.65 10.77 -3.35
C ILE A 98 16.91 10.36 -4.61
N ALA A 99 15.66 10.79 -4.71
CA ALA A 99 14.79 10.55 -5.86
C ALA A 99 14.42 11.87 -6.52
N ALA A 100 14.00 11.82 -7.78
CA ALA A 100 13.42 12.95 -8.47
C ALA A 100 11.88 12.92 -8.32
N LEU A 101 11.29 14.04 -7.93
CA LEU A 101 9.84 14.25 -7.92
C LEU A 101 9.55 15.60 -8.57
N GLU A 102 8.78 15.59 -9.66
CA GLU A 102 8.42 16.80 -10.42
C GLU A 102 9.63 17.67 -10.86
N GLY A 103 10.78 17.03 -11.08
CA GLY A 103 12.03 17.70 -11.49
C GLY A 103 12.94 18.14 -10.35
N GLU A 104 12.50 17.98 -9.09
CA GLU A 104 13.26 18.33 -7.90
C GLU A 104 13.82 17.08 -7.21
N GLU A 105 14.97 17.22 -6.54
CA GLU A 105 15.53 16.15 -5.71
C GLU A 105 14.84 16.13 -4.34
N VAL A 106 14.37 14.95 -3.93
CA VAL A 106 13.68 14.75 -2.67
C VAL A 106 14.29 13.58 -1.89
N LEU A 107 14.23 13.69 -0.56
CA LEU A 107 14.55 12.56 0.33
C LEU A 107 13.42 11.53 0.28
N PHE A 108 13.70 10.40 -0.35
CA PHE A 108 12.77 9.30 -0.49
C PHE A 108 12.95 8.29 0.64
N ARG A 109 11.99 8.31 1.59
CA ARG A 109 11.95 7.38 2.74
C ARG A 109 11.44 6.00 2.33
N PHE A 110 12.08 5.36 1.35
CA PHE A 110 11.68 4.02 0.87
C PHE A 110 11.73 2.93 1.95
N TYR A 111 12.48 3.16 3.04
CA TYR A 111 12.56 2.27 4.20
C TYR A 111 11.36 2.39 5.14
N ASP A 112 10.50 3.40 4.94
CA ASP A 112 9.24 3.55 5.66
C ASP A 112 8.14 2.77 4.91
N ARG A 113 7.60 1.74 5.55
CA ARG A 113 6.51 0.90 5.01
C ARG A 113 5.26 1.68 4.62
N GLN A 114 4.93 2.76 5.33
CA GLN A 114 3.76 3.56 5.02
C GLN A 114 3.94 4.35 3.72
N VAL A 115 5.19 4.52 3.29
CA VAL A 115 5.56 5.17 2.04
C VAL A 115 5.72 4.12 0.94
N ILE A 116 6.59 3.12 1.13
CA ILE A 116 7.00 2.25 0.02
C ILE A 116 5.94 1.23 -0.39
N VAL A 117 5.16 0.68 0.55
CA VAL A 117 4.21 -0.38 0.24
C VAL A 117 3.11 0.12 -0.69
N PRO A 118 2.42 1.24 -0.40
CA PRO A 118 1.44 1.77 -1.32
C PRO A 118 2.07 2.10 -2.68
N MET A 119 3.28 2.66 -2.71
CA MET A 119 3.94 2.99 -3.97
C MET A 119 4.21 1.75 -4.82
N LEU A 120 4.76 0.69 -4.22
CA LEU A 120 5.04 -0.57 -4.92
C LEU A 120 3.77 -1.24 -5.45
N GLU A 121 2.65 -1.17 -4.75
CA GLU A 121 1.38 -1.73 -5.24
C GLU A 121 0.92 -1.06 -6.55
N ARG A 122 1.28 0.21 -6.76
CA ARG A 122 0.91 1.00 -7.94
C ARG A 122 1.91 0.94 -9.08
N MET A 123 3.13 0.48 -8.79
CA MET A 123 4.14 0.32 -9.82
C MET A 123 3.76 -0.80 -10.79
N ASP A 124 4.01 -0.57 -12.07
CA ASP A 124 3.98 -1.66 -13.05
C ASP A 124 5.16 -2.64 -12.83
N GLU A 125 5.18 -3.77 -13.54
CA GLU A 125 6.25 -4.76 -13.36
C GLU A 125 7.64 -4.22 -13.73
N ILE A 126 7.73 -3.33 -14.72
CA ILE A 126 9.00 -2.75 -15.15
C ILE A 126 9.54 -1.84 -14.05
N GLU A 127 8.67 -0.99 -13.50
CA GLU A 127 8.98 -0.08 -12.39
C GLU A 127 9.39 -0.85 -11.13
N LYS A 128 8.65 -1.90 -10.78
CA LYS A 128 9.00 -2.79 -9.65
C LYS A 128 10.38 -3.41 -9.83
N ASN A 129 10.65 -4.00 -10.99
CA ASN A 129 11.93 -4.62 -11.29
C ASN A 129 13.07 -3.59 -11.26
N GLN A 130 12.83 -2.38 -11.77
CA GLN A 130 13.82 -1.32 -11.77
C GLN A 130 14.12 -0.83 -10.35
N PHE A 131 13.08 -0.65 -9.51
CA PHE A 131 13.22 -0.28 -8.10
C PHE A 131 13.94 -1.35 -7.28
N LEU A 132 13.56 -2.62 -7.45
CA LEU A 132 14.13 -3.74 -6.69
C LEU A 132 15.59 -4.01 -7.10
N GLY A 133 15.99 -3.73 -8.34
CA GLY A 133 17.38 -3.82 -8.78
C GLY A 133 17.92 -5.25 -8.69
N LYS A 134 18.76 -5.54 -7.68
CA LYS A 134 19.26 -6.90 -7.38
C LYS A 134 18.48 -7.64 -6.30
N ILE A 135 17.57 -6.96 -5.60
CA ILE A 135 16.71 -7.59 -4.59
C ILE A 135 15.79 -8.57 -5.33
N ASN A 136 15.81 -9.84 -4.92
CA ASN A 136 14.94 -10.89 -5.49
C ASN A 136 13.50 -10.68 -5.03
N GLN A 137 13.31 -10.39 -3.74
CA GLN A 137 12.00 -10.20 -3.16
C GLN A 137 12.04 -9.20 -2.01
N LEU A 138 11.03 -8.34 -1.95
CA LEU A 138 10.74 -7.46 -0.82
C LEU A 138 9.46 -7.94 -0.15
N VAL A 139 9.52 -8.16 1.15
CA VAL A 139 8.41 -8.67 1.95
C VAL A 139 8.18 -7.79 3.17
N VAL A 140 6.91 -7.52 3.49
CA VAL A 140 6.52 -6.58 4.55
C VAL A 140 5.16 -6.96 5.11
N PHE A 141 4.92 -6.67 6.38
CA PHE A 141 3.58 -6.76 6.94
C PHE A 141 2.80 -5.50 6.60
N ASP A 142 1.58 -5.69 6.10
CA ASP A 142 0.65 -4.61 5.83
C ASP A 142 0.36 -3.84 7.14
N SER A 143 0.48 -2.51 7.09
CA SER A 143 0.21 -1.64 8.24
C SER A 143 -1.28 -1.47 8.54
N HIS A 144 -2.14 -1.74 7.57
CA HIS A 144 -3.60 -1.59 7.67
C HIS A 144 -4.31 -2.93 7.96
N GLU A 145 -3.78 -4.04 7.43
CA GLU A 145 -4.33 -5.39 7.65
C GLU A 145 -3.41 -6.23 8.55
N LYS A 146 -3.80 -6.41 9.82
CA LYS A 146 -3.03 -7.24 10.77
C LYS A 146 -2.76 -8.63 10.19
N ASN A 147 -1.50 -9.04 10.22
CA ASN A 147 -1.00 -10.34 9.77
C ASN A 147 -1.07 -10.62 8.26
N ARG A 148 -1.35 -9.62 7.42
CA ARG A 148 -1.18 -9.77 5.98
C ARG A 148 0.28 -9.54 5.60
N LEU A 149 0.89 -10.54 4.99
CA LEU A 149 2.23 -10.45 4.42
C LEU A 149 2.12 -10.06 2.94
N VAL A 150 2.67 -8.91 2.59
CA VAL A 150 2.72 -8.41 1.21
C VAL A 150 4.10 -8.69 0.64
N SER A 151 4.14 -9.12 -0.61
CA SER A 151 5.37 -9.53 -1.30
C SER A 151 5.46 -8.88 -2.68
N PHE A 152 6.64 -8.36 -2.99
CA PHE A 152 7.00 -7.83 -4.30
C PHE A 152 8.23 -8.58 -4.81
N THR A 153 8.10 -9.23 -5.96
CA THR A 153 9.15 -10.06 -6.54
C THR A 153 9.76 -9.36 -7.74
N ASN A 154 11.08 -9.38 -7.82
CA ASN A 154 11.81 -8.98 -9.00
C ASN A 154 11.89 -10.15 -9.97
N THR A 155 11.31 -9.98 -11.15
CA THR A 155 11.28 -10.99 -12.22
C THR A 155 12.32 -10.72 -13.29
N SER A 156 13.17 -9.71 -13.11
CA SER A 156 14.21 -9.35 -14.06
C SER A 156 15.54 -10.03 -13.76
N ASP A 157 16.13 -10.66 -14.78
CA ASP A 157 17.51 -11.15 -14.75
C ASP A 157 18.53 -10.07 -15.14
N ALA A 158 18.10 -8.80 -15.23
CA ALA A 158 18.97 -7.73 -15.67
C ALA A 158 20.14 -7.50 -14.70
N GLN A 159 21.30 -7.18 -15.27
CA GLN A 159 22.42 -6.69 -14.48
C GLN A 159 22.11 -5.26 -14.00
N PHE A 160 21.62 -5.14 -12.76
CA PHE A 160 21.57 -3.85 -12.09
C PHE A 160 23.00 -3.37 -11.75
N THR A 161 23.27 -2.10 -12.01
CA THR A 161 24.49 -1.41 -11.60
C THR A 161 24.09 -0.23 -10.74
N ALA A 162 24.64 -0.16 -9.53
CA ALA A 162 24.38 0.93 -8.59
C ALA A 162 24.64 2.29 -9.26
N LYS A 163 23.66 3.18 -9.14
CA LYS A 163 23.69 4.52 -9.73
C LYS A 163 24.24 5.50 -8.71
N LYS A 164 25.15 6.37 -9.13
CA LYS A 164 25.77 7.41 -8.27
C LYS A 164 25.03 8.74 -8.29
N THR A 165 24.09 8.90 -9.21
CA THR A 165 23.26 10.10 -9.39
C THR A 165 21.81 9.75 -9.15
N THR A 166 20.98 10.76 -8.89
CA THR A 166 19.54 10.64 -8.84
C THR A 166 19.03 9.96 -10.11
N TRP A 167 18.39 8.81 -9.94
CA TRP A 167 17.97 7.95 -11.04
C TRP A 167 16.55 7.44 -10.84
N TRP A 168 16.14 7.26 -9.59
CA TRP A 168 14.77 6.90 -9.27
C TRP A 168 13.88 8.12 -9.43
N VAL A 169 12.86 8.01 -10.27
CA VAL A 169 11.88 9.07 -10.52
C VAL A 169 10.55 8.63 -9.93
N ILE A 170 10.08 9.35 -8.92
CA ILE A 170 8.75 9.17 -8.36
C ILE A 170 7.75 9.77 -9.36
N LYS A 171 6.90 8.91 -9.91
CA LYS A 171 5.86 9.30 -10.86
C LYS A 171 4.56 9.59 -10.12
N ARG A 172 3.70 10.39 -10.74
CA ARG A 172 2.42 10.82 -10.16
C ARG A 172 1.57 9.63 -9.70
N HIS A 173 1.46 8.58 -10.51
CA HIS A 173 0.66 7.39 -10.17
C HIS A 173 1.21 6.59 -9.00
N HIS A 174 2.48 6.77 -8.60
CA HIS A 174 3.00 6.16 -7.37
C HIS A 174 2.36 6.77 -6.11
N LEU A 175 1.88 8.02 -6.19
CA LEU A 175 1.37 8.81 -5.07
C LEU A 175 -0.16 8.91 -5.01
N GLU A 176 -0.87 8.45 -6.03
CA GLU A 176 -2.32 8.54 -6.12
C GLU A 176 -3.00 7.75 -4.99
N ALA A 177 -3.86 8.37 -4.17
CA ALA A 177 -4.50 7.66 -3.07
C ALA A 177 -5.23 6.40 -3.56
N HIS A 178 -4.99 5.26 -2.91
CA HIS A 178 -5.79 4.07 -3.18
C HIS A 178 -7.12 4.30 -2.48
N GLU A 179 -8.21 4.09 -3.19
CA GLU A 179 -9.52 4.15 -2.57
C GLU A 179 -9.63 2.96 -1.62
N ASN A 180 -9.88 3.23 -0.34
CA ASN A 180 -10.21 2.19 0.61
C ASN A 180 -11.64 1.72 0.31
N LEU A 181 -11.77 0.85 -0.71
CA LEU A 181 -13.07 0.34 -1.15
C LEU A 181 -13.88 -0.30 -0.01
N PRO A 182 -13.30 -1.07 0.93
CA PRO A 182 -14.03 -1.52 2.12
C PRO A 182 -14.64 -0.38 2.94
N LEU A 183 -13.89 0.70 3.19
CA LEU A 183 -14.39 1.86 3.90
C LEU A 183 -15.45 2.61 3.08
N VAL A 184 -15.24 2.79 1.78
CA VAL A 184 -16.21 3.41 0.87
C VAL A 184 -17.53 2.62 0.89
N GLN A 185 -17.46 1.30 0.82
CA GLN A 185 -18.63 0.42 0.86
C GLN A 185 -19.36 0.53 2.21
N ALA A 186 -18.64 0.48 3.33
CA ALA A 186 -19.25 0.62 4.66
C ALA A 186 -19.92 2.00 4.85
N ASN A 187 -19.30 3.06 4.34
CA ASN A 187 -19.86 4.41 4.38
C ASN A 187 -21.11 4.53 3.50
N LEU A 188 -21.08 3.94 2.29
CA LEU A 188 -22.23 3.92 1.39
C LEU A 188 -23.40 3.12 1.99
N GLU A 189 -23.13 1.96 2.58
CA GLU A 189 -24.14 1.16 3.28
C GLU A 189 -24.77 1.95 4.43
N SER A 190 -23.95 2.64 5.24
CA SER A 190 -24.44 3.50 6.32
C SER A 190 -25.34 4.63 5.80
N TRP A 191 -24.98 5.23 4.67
CA TRP A 191 -25.80 6.23 4.00
C TRP A 191 -27.14 5.66 3.51
N LEU A 192 -27.13 4.46 2.92
CA LEU A 192 -28.35 3.77 2.46
C LEU A 192 -29.31 3.47 3.62
N TRP A 193 -28.81 2.98 4.75
CA TRP A 193 -29.63 2.76 5.96
C TRP A 193 -30.23 4.05 6.51
N ARG A 194 -29.48 5.16 6.44
CA ARG A 194 -29.95 6.47 6.93
C ARG A 194 -31.05 7.06 6.04
N HIS A 195 -30.91 6.97 4.72
CA HIS A 195 -31.77 7.70 3.77
C HIS A 195 -32.83 6.82 3.11
N PHE A 196 -32.59 5.52 2.97
CA PHE A 196 -33.50 4.56 2.32
C PHE A 196 -33.79 3.31 3.18
N PRO A 197 -34.15 3.46 4.47
CA PRO A 197 -34.28 2.32 5.39
C PRO A 197 -35.35 1.30 4.96
N LYS A 198 -36.39 1.72 4.24
CA LYS A 198 -37.43 0.81 3.73
C LYS A 198 -36.85 -0.18 2.72
N VAL A 199 -36.09 0.31 1.74
CA VAL A 199 -35.43 -0.50 0.71
C VAL A 199 -34.44 -1.47 1.35
N MET A 200 -33.66 -0.98 2.33
CA MET A 200 -32.68 -1.81 3.05
C MET A 200 -33.36 -2.94 3.84
N ASN A 201 -34.47 -2.64 4.52
CA ASN A 201 -35.27 -3.67 5.20
C ASN A 201 -35.84 -4.71 4.22
N GLU A 202 -36.29 -4.30 3.04
CA GLU A 202 -36.78 -5.23 2.01
C GLU A 202 -35.67 -6.18 1.54
N TYR A 203 -34.46 -5.68 1.31
CA TYR A 203 -33.31 -6.53 0.97
C TYR A 203 -32.95 -7.50 2.08
N LEU A 204 -32.97 -7.05 3.33
CA LEU A 204 -32.73 -7.91 4.49
C LEU A 204 -33.76 -9.05 4.57
N ILE A 205 -35.06 -8.74 4.38
CA ILE A 205 -36.15 -9.73 4.39
C ILE A 205 -35.99 -10.74 3.24
N GLN A 206 -35.51 -10.28 2.08
CA GLN A 206 -35.22 -11.13 0.93
C GLN A 206 -33.91 -11.94 1.08
N GLY A 207 -33.16 -11.76 2.17
CA GLY A 207 -31.88 -12.44 2.40
C GLY A 207 -30.79 -12.00 1.42
N ARG A 208 -30.89 -10.79 0.86
CA ARG A 208 -29.85 -10.27 -0.03
C ARG A 208 -28.66 -9.76 0.78
N ASP A 209 -27.47 -10.02 0.26
CA ASP A 209 -26.24 -9.43 0.77
C ASP A 209 -25.99 -8.07 0.12
N ILE A 210 -26.13 -7.00 0.90
CA ILE A 210 -25.94 -5.61 0.45
C ILE A 210 -24.50 -5.41 -0.04
N ALA A 211 -23.50 -5.98 0.64
CA ALA A 211 -22.10 -5.86 0.26
C ALA A 211 -21.87 -6.36 -1.17
N SER A 212 -22.37 -7.57 -1.46
CA SER A 212 -22.33 -8.17 -2.80
C SER A 212 -23.11 -7.37 -3.85
N MET A 213 -24.15 -6.63 -3.46
CA MET A 213 -24.91 -5.78 -4.39
C MET A 213 -24.15 -4.51 -4.79
N LEU A 214 -23.36 -3.93 -3.89
CA LEU A 214 -22.61 -2.69 -4.15
C LEU A 214 -21.28 -2.95 -4.88
N ALA A 215 -20.64 -4.09 -4.61
CA ALA A 215 -19.32 -4.42 -5.11
C ALA A 215 -19.13 -4.28 -6.65
N PRO A 216 -20.08 -4.71 -7.51
CA PRO A 216 -19.91 -4.60 -8.96
C PRO A 216 -19.76 -3.16 -9.44
N SER A 217 -20.50 -2.22 -8.87
CA SER A 217 -20.40 -0.79 -9.24
C SER A 217 -19.18 -0.11 -8.64
N LEU A 218 -18.73 -0.51 -7.45
CA LEU A 218 -17.55 0.05 -6.79
C LEU A 218 -16.22 -0.42 -7.42
N SER A 219 -16.23 -1.55 -8.13
CA SER A 219 -15.02 -2.20 -8.66
C SER A 219 -14.72 -1.87 -10.12
N VAL A 220 -15.29 -0.80 -10.69
CA VAL A 220 -15.07 -0.39 -12.11
C VAL A 220 -13.90 0.61 -12.21
N PRO A 221 -12.67 0.16 -12.49
CA PRO A 221 -11.48 1.00 -12.33
C PRO A 221 -11.40 2.17 -13.32
N GLU A 222 -12.12 2.11 -14.46
CA GLU A 222 -12.09 3.20 -15.45
C GLU A 222 -12.91 4.43 -15.05
N GLN A 223 -13.65 4.36 -13.94
CA GLN A 223 -14.56 5.41 -13.50
C GLN A 223 -14.07 6.11 -12.23
N THR A 224 -14.43 7.39 -12.08
CA THR A 224 -14.14 8.13 -10.84
C THR A 224 -14.81 7.47 -9.64
N LEU A 225 -14.24 7.66 -8.44
CA LEU A 225 -14.84 7.17 -7.19
C LEU A 225 -16.30 7.63 -7.06
N THR A 226 -16.56 8.92 -7.30
CA THR A 226 -17.90 9.50 -7.17
C THR A 226 -18.88 8.87 -8.14
N TYR A 227 -18.48 8.64 -9.40
CA TYR A 227 -19.34 7.93 -10.37
C TYR A 227 -19.70 6.53 -9.87
N ARG A 228 -18.72 5.79 -9.36
CA ARG A 228 -18.92 4.43 -8.82
C ARG A 228 -19.83 4.42 -7.60
N VAL A 229 -19.63 5.34 -6.66
CA VAL A 229 -20.45 5.49 -5.46
C VAL A 229 -21.90 5.83 -5.83
N LEU A 230 -22.11 6.79 -6.73
CA LEU A 230 -23.45 7.13 -7.20
C LEU A 230 -24.12 5.97 -7.95
N SER A 231 -23.37 5.28 -8.81
CA SER A 231 -23.90 4.12 -9.55
C SER A 231 -24.34 3.01 -8.59
N ALA A 232 -23.51 2.70 -7.59
CA ALA A 232 -23.83 1.73 -6.55
C ALA A 232 -25.07 2.15 -5.75
N ALA A 233 -25.18 3.42 -5.38
CA ALA A 233 -26.35 3.98 -4.71
C ALA A 233 -27.63 3.83 -5.56
N ILE A 234 -27.59 4.23 -6.84
CA ILE A 234 -28.73 4.12 -7.76
C ILE A 234 -29.17 2.66 -7.91
N VAL A 235 -28.23 1.75 -8.12
CA VAL A 235 -28.52 0.30 -8.22
C VAL A 235 -29.21 -0.20 -6.96
N ALA A 236 -28.74 0.23 -5.78
CA ALA A 236 -29.30 -0.18 -4.50
C ALA A 236 -30.68 0.45 -4.22
N VAL A 237 -30.98 1.66 -4.68
CA VAL A 237 -32.27 2.30 -4.39
C VAL A 237 -33.34 1.91 -5.42
N VAL A 238 -32.99 1.90 -6.71
CA VAL A 238 -33.97 1.83 -7.80
C VAL A 238 -33.65 0.76 -8.86
N GLY A 239 -32.56 0.01 -8.68
CA GLY A 239 -32.16 -1.08 -9.56
C GLY A 239 -31.28 -0.65 -10.74
N ALA A 240 -30.51 -1.61 -11.27
CA ALA A 240 -29.49 -1.36 -12.29
C ALA A 240 -30.06 -0.83 -13.62
N GLU A 241 -31.31 -1.17 -13.96
CA GLU A 241 -31.96 -0.70 -15.19
C GLU A 241 -32.04 0.83 -15.26
N GLN A 242 -32.13 1.49 -14.10
CA GLN A 242 -32.24 2.94 -14.02
C GLN A 242 -30.95 3.67 -14.38
N LEU A 243 -29.79 3.00 -14.33
CA LEU A 243 -28.52 3.61 -14.75
C LEU A 243 -28.51 4.01 -16.23
N THR A 244 -29.35 3.36 -17.04
CA THR A 244 -29.45 3.62 -18.48
C THR A 244 -30.44 4.72 -18.84
N GLN A 245 -31.21 5.22 -17.88
CA GLN A 245 -32.17 6.29 -18.12
C GLN A 245 -31.46 7.62 -18.38
N PRO A 246 -31.89 8.41 -19.39
CA PRO A 246 -31.23 9.67 -19.75
C PRO A 246 -31.04 10.61 -18.54
N SER A 247 -32.03 10.72 -17.66
CA SER A 247 -31.94 11.59 -16.48
C SER A 247 -30.90 11.12 -15.45
N MET A 248 -30.63 9.81 -15.36
CA MET A 248 -29.61 9.27 -14.45
C MET A 248 -28.22 9.37 -15.06
N ILE A 249 -28.10 9.17 -16.38
CA ILE A 249 -26.85 9.40 -17.11
C ILE A 249 -26.41 10.86 -16.98
N GLU A 250 -27.34 11.80 -17.14
CA GLU A 250 -27.07 13.23 -16.98
C GLU A 250 -26.66 13.56 -15.55
N PHE A 251 -27.41 13.08 -14.55
CA PHE A 251 -27.06 13.26 -13.15
C PHE A 251 -25.67 12.70 -12.81
N LEU A 252 -25.35 11.48 -13.24
CA LEU A 252 -24.03 10.88 -13.02
C LEU A 252 -22.91 11.71 -13.65
N ARG A 253 -23.15 12.29 -14.83
CA ARG A 253 -22.19 13.15 -15.53
C ARG A 253 -21.96 14.46 -14.81
N ASP A 254 -23.01 15.07 -14.29
CA ASP A 254 -22.94 16.38 -13.62
C ASP A 254 -22.17 16.32 -12.30
N TYR A 255 -22.19 15.17 -11.62
CA TYR A 255 -21.58 14.99 -10.30
C TYR A 255 -20.34 14.08 -10.29
N ASN A 256 -19.89 13.53 -11.42
CA ASN A 256 -18.79 12.55 -11.43
C ASN A 256 -17.45 13.08 -10.89
N ASN A 257 -17.24 14.39 -10.90
CA ASN A 257 -16.02 15.06 -10.43
C ASN A 257 -16.20 15.78 -9.09
N GLU A 258 -17.39 15.70 -8.50
CA GLU A 258 -17.69 16.29 -7.19
C GLU A 258 -17.27 15.37 -6.04
N GLU A 259 -17.25 15.90 -4.83
CA GLU A 259 -17.11 15.08 -3.62
C GLU A 259 -18.28 14.10 -3.50
N ALA A 260 -17.97 12.82 -3.25
CA ALA A 260 -18.99 11.76 -3.17
C ALA A 260 -20.11 12.06 -2.17
N GLN A 261 -19.80 12.72 -1.05
CA GLN A 261 -20.80 13.11 -0.04
C GLN A 261 -21.78 14.16 -0.59
N LEU A 262 -21.28 15.15 -1.34
CA LEU A 262 -22.11 16.18 -1.97
C LEU A 262 -23.00 15.57 -3.04
N ALA A 263 -22.44 14.68 -3.86
CA ALA A 263 -23.15 13.97 -4.91
C ALA A 263 -24.27 13.08 -4.35
N LEU A 264 -24.01 12.33 -3.26
CA LEU A 264 -25.02 11.53 -2.58
C LEU A 264 -26.14 12.40 -1.99
N HIS A 265 -25.82 13.57 -1.43
CA HIS A 265 -26.84 14.49 -0.93
C HIS A 265 -27.76 15.01 -2.06
N ALA A 266 -27.19 15.31 -3.23
CA ALA A 266 -27.98 15.68 -4.40
C ALA A 266 -28.88 14.52 -4.88
N LEU A 267 -28.37 13.29 -4.84
CA LEU A 267 -29.12 12.09 -5.22
C LEU A 267 -30.31 11.85 -4.27
N THR A 268 -30.13 12.02 -2.95
CA THR A 268 -31.24 11.93 -1.98
C THR A 268 -32.37 12.89 -2.35
N ARG A 269 -32.04 14.16 -2.60
CA ARG A 269 -33.05 15.16 -2.99
C ARG A 269 -33.75 14.80 -4.29
N GLN A 270 -33.03 14.24 -5.26
CA GLN A 270 -33.61 13.82 -6.54
C GLN A 270 -34.66 12.70 -6.34
N PHE A 271 -34.43 11.77 -5.41
CA PHE A 271 -35.39 10.73 -5.08
C PHE A 271 -36.55 11.25 -4.22
N GLU A 272 -36.31 12.15 -3.27
CA GLU A 272 -37.36 12.79 -2.47
C GLU A 272 -38.33 13.62 -3.31
N LEU A 273 -37.87 14.26 -4.38
CA LEU A 273 -38.72 15.04 -5.29
C LEU A 273 -39.56 14.18 -6.26
N ARG A 274 -39.25 12.88 -6.36
CA ARG A 274 -39.95 11.92 -7.26
C ARG A 274 -40.89 10.96 -6.53
N GLY A 275 -40.88 10.94 -5.19
CA GLY A 275 -41.80 10.16 -4.34
C GLY A 275 -43.03 10.95 -3.92
#